data_AF-A0A2T6SJE4-F1
#
_entry.id   AF-A0A2T6SJE4-F1
#
_cell.length_a   1.000
_cell.length_b   1.000
_cell.length_c   1.000
_cell.angle_alpha   90.00
_cell.angle_beta   90.00
_cell.angle_gamma   90.00
#
_symmetry.space_group_name_H-M   'P 1'
#
loop_
_entity.id
_entity.type
_entity.pdbx_description
1 polymer ?
#
loop_
_entity_poly.entity_id
_entity_poly.type
_entity_poly.pdbx_seq_one_letter_code
_entity_poly.pdbx_strand_id
1 'polypeptide(L)'
;VVKSMQQEANDMQTNNHDIKSIVGSIKGDVEELKSTVKNNMIVAQAAKETVYNINNRVFCGLAKLDHVVFKNNLYGMVFGLNSFDITSHKNCRLGKWYYEGAGKENFANTSGYRALESHHASVHAEANDLVKAVQEDHITDSKY
;
A
#
# COMPACT_ATOMS: atom_id res chain seq x y z
N VAL A 1 0.87 -0.03 78.03
CA VAL A 1 1.95 0.42 77.12
C VAL A 1 2.57 -0.76 76.37
N VAL A 2 3.27 -1.70 77.03
CA VAL A 2 3.94 -2.84 76.36
C VAL A 2 3.00 -3.72 75.51
N LYS A 3 1.82 -4.10 76.02
CA LYS A 3 0.84 -4.87 75.23
C LYS A 3 0.33 -4.13 73.97
N SER A 4 0.20 -2.80 74.04
CA SER A 4 -0.21 -1.98 72.89
C SER A 4 0.89 -1.94 71.84
N MET A 5 2.15 -1.74 72.27
CA MET A 5 3.31 -1.79 71.38
C MET A 5 3.48 -3.17 70.72
N GLN A 6 3.22 -4.25 71.45
CA GLN A 6 3.27 -5.60 70.90
C GLN A 6 2.18 -5.86 69.85
N GLN A 7 0.97 -5.31 70.08
CA GLN A 7 -0.13 -5.38 69.14
C GLN A 7 0.18 -4.57 67.87
N GLU A 8 0.63 -3.32 68.02
CA GLU A 8 1.05 -2.47 66.91
C GLU A 8 2.17 -3.09 66.07
N ALA A 9 3.12 -3.78 66.71
CA ALA A 9 4.18 -4.51 66.00
C ALA A 9 3.64 -5.69 65.17
N ASN A 10 2.66 -6.45 65.70
CA ASN A 10 2.00 -7.53 64.96
C ASN A 10 1.18 -7.00 63.78
N ASP A 11 0.47 -5.90 63.97
CA ASP A 11 -0.30 -5.24 62.92
C ASP A 11 0.63 -4.72 61.82
N MET A 12 1.78 -4.14 62.21
CA MET A 12 2.82 -3.70 61.27
C MET A 12 3.45 -4.87 60.49
N GLN A 13 3.62 -6.03 61.11
CA GLN A 13 4.12 -7.23 60.41
C GLN A 13 3.10 -7.75 59.38
N THR A 14 1.82 -7.75 59.74
CA THR A 14 0.73 -8.14 58.83
C THR A 14 0.65 -7.19 57.63
N ASN A 15 0.63 -5.87 57.88
CA ASN A 15 0.64 -4.87 56.82
C ASN A 15 1.87 -4.99 55.90
N ASN A 16 3.06 -5.27 56.44
CA ASN A 16 4.26 -5.50 55.63
C ASN A 16 4.14 -6.74 54.74
N HIS A 17 3.49 -7.81 55.23
CA HIS A 17 3.22 -8.99 54.43
C HIS A 17 2.29 -8.67 53.25
N ASP A 18 1.22 -7.92 53.51
CA ASP A 18 0.27 -7.50 52.47
C ASP A 18 0.92 -6.59 51.43
N ILE A 19 1.73 -5.62 51.86
CA ILE A 19 2.51 -4.76 50.95
C ILE A 19 3.44 -5.60 50.07
N LYS A 20 4.12 -6.60 50.64
CA LYS A 20 5.03 -7.48 49.89
C LYS A 20 4.27 -8.30 48.85
N SER A 21 3.07 -8.79 49.20
CA SER A 21 2.19 -9.51 48.28
C SER A 21 1.78 -8.63 47.10
N ILE A 22 1.30 -7.41 47.40
CA ILE A 22 0.89 -6.42 46.39
C ILE A 22 2.05 -6.07 45.45
N VAL A 23 3.25 -5.81 45.99
CA VAL A 23 4.44 -5.52 45.19
C VAL A 23 4.81 -6.71 44.28
N GLY A 24 4.62 -7.94 44.76
CA GLY A 24 4.78 -9.14 43.96
C GLY A 24 3.82 -9.19 42.78
N SER A 25 2.53 -8.92 43.02
CA SER A 25 1.50 -8.87 41.98
C SER A 25 1.79 -7.77 40.94
N ILE A 26 2.10 -6.55 41.39
CA ILE A 26 2.46 -5.43 40.50
C ILE A 26 3.64 -5.80 39.60
N LYS A 27 4.65 -6.49 40.13
CA LYS A 27 5.78 -6.96 39.33
C LYS A 27 5.33 -7.95 38.25
N GLY A 28 4.41 -8.86 38.58
CA GLY A 28 3.79 -9.77 37.62
C GLY A 28 3.08 -9.01 36.50
N ASP A 29 2.23 -8.06 36.86
CA ASP A 29 1.45 -7.25 35.92
C ASP A 29 2.36 -6.43 34.98
N VAL A 30 3.48 -5.90 35.49
CA VAL A 30 4.46 -5.15 34.68
C VAL A 30 5.14 -6.06 33.65
N GLU A 31 5.50 -7.29 34.01
CA GLU A 31 6.09 -8.23 33.06
C GLU A 31 5.06 -8.70 32.01
N GLU A 32 3.80 -8.89 32.40
CA GLU A 32 2.72 -9.19 31.46
C GLU A 32 2.46 -8.03 30.49
N LEU A 33 2.42 -6.79 31.00
CA LEU A 33 2.28 -5.58 30.19
C LEU A 33 3.42 -5.47 29.17
N LYS A 34 4.66 -5.71 29.61
CA LYS A 34 5.84 -5.71 28.73
C LYS A 34 5.71 -6.74 27.60
N SER A 35 5.24 -7.94 27.91
CA SER A 35 4.96 -8.98 26.92
C SER A 35 3.89 -8.53 25.92
N THR A 36 2.79 -7.96 26.42
CA THR A 36 1.68 -7.45 25.60
C THR A 36 2.13 -6.33 24.67
N VAL A 37 2.90 -5.36 25.16
CA VAL A 37 3.45 -4.27 24.34
C VAL A 37 4.34 -4.83 23.22
N LYS A 38 5.19 -5.81 23.54
CA LYS A 38 6.03 -6.46 22.52
C LYS A 38 5.19 -7.16 21.45
N ASN A 39 4.15 -7.89 21.84
CA ASN A 39 3.25 -8.55 20.89
C ASN A 39 2.51 -7.54 20.02
N ASN A 40 2.03 -6.44 20.60
CA ASN A 40 1.39 -5.36 19.85
C ASN A 40 2.32 -4.75 18.80
N MET A 41 3.62 -4.56 19.11
CA MET A 41 4.59 -4.06 18.13
C MET A 41 4.76 -5.03 16.95
N ILE A 42 4.82 -6.34 17.22
CA ILE A 42 4.93 -7.37 16.17
C ILE A 42 3.70 -7.33 15.26
N VAL A 43 2.49 -7.30 15.86
CA VAL A 43 1.24 -7.25 15.12
C VAL A 43 1.13 -5.97 14.29
N ALA A 44 1.50 -4.82 14.86
CA ALA A 44 1.48 -3.54 14.15
C ALA A 44 2.43 -3.54 12.94
N GLN A 45 3.63 -4.12 13.07
CA GLN A 45 4.55 -4.25 11.95
C GLN A 45 3.99 -5.17 10.86
N ALA A 46 3.42 -6.32 11.23
CA ALA A 46 2.80 -7.24 10.27
C ALA A 46 1.60 -6.60 9.55
N ALA A 47 0.80 -5.81 10.26
CA ALA A 47 -0.32 -5.06 9.69
C ALA A 47 0.18 -4.02 8.67
N LYS A 48 1.27 -3.30 8.97
CA LYS A 48 1.90 -2.35 8.04
C LYS A 48 2.31 -3.02 6.73
N GLU A 49 3.00 -4.16 6.81
CA GLU A 49 3.42 -4.91 5.60
C GLU A 49 2.21 -5.43 4.81
N THR A 50 1.16 -5.86 5.50
CA THR A 50 -0.08 -6.33 4.87
C THR A 50 -0.76 -5.20 4.09
N VAL A 51 -0.91 -4.02 4.71
CA VAL A 51 -1.49 -2.84 4.05
C VAL A 51 -0.65 -2.43 2.85
N TYR A 52 0.68 -2.45 2.97
CA TYR A 52 1.57 -2.15 1.86
C TYR A 52 1.36 -3.11 0.68
N ASN A 53 1.27 -4.42 0.94
CA ASN A 53 0.99 -5.43 -0.08
C ASN A 53 -0.38 -5.27 -0.74
N ILE A 54 -1.41 -4.91 0.04
CA ILE A 54 -2.76 -4.63 -0.48
C ILE A 54 -2.71 -3.43 -1.41
N ASN A 55 -2.06 -2.33 -1.01
CA ASN A 55 -1.94 -1.13 -1.84
C ASN A 55 -1.29 -1.43 -3.20
N ASN A 56 -0.23 -2.24 -3.21
CA ASN A 56 0.43 -2.66 -4.46
C ASN A 56 -0.50 -3.46 -5.36
N ARG A 57 -1.28 -4.40 -4.80
CA ARG A 57 -2.24 -5.22 -5.56
C ARG A 57 -3.38 -4.38 -6.13
N VAL A 58 -3.93 -3.47 -5.32
CA VAL A 58 -4.99 -2.54 -5.74
C VAL A 58 -4.48 -1.65 -6.87
N PHE A 59 -3.26 -1.11 -6.75
CA PHE A 59 -2.66 -0.30 -7.79
C PHE A 59 -2.51 -1.08 -9.11
N CYS A 60 -2.01 -2.32 -9.07
CA CYS A 60 -1.95 -3.18 -10.25
C CYS A 60 -3.33 -3.39 -10.90
N GLY A 61 -4.39 -3.54 -10.09
CA GLY A 61 -5.77 -3.61 -10.57
C GLY A 61 -6.21 -2.33 -11.28
N LEU A 62 -5.97 -1.17 -10.65
CA LEU A 62 -6.29 0.14 -11.22
C LEU A 62 -5.55 0.39 -12.53
N ALA A 63 -4.25 0.10 -12.59
CA ALA A 63 -3.46 0.27 -13.81
C ALA A 63 -4.01 -0.59 -14.97
N LYS A 64 -4.45 -1.82 -14.69
CA LYS A 64 -5.09 -2.68 -15.70
C LYS A 64 -6.43 -2.11 -16.15
N LEU A 65 -7.28 -1.67 -15.22
CA LEU A 65 -8.58 -1.07 -15.54
C LEU A 65 -8.43 0.21 -16.37
N ASP A 66 -7.50 1.08 -16.01
CA ASP A 66 -7.17 2.28 -16.80
C ASP A 66 -6.83 1.90 -18.25
N HIS A 67 -6.05 0.84 -18.47
CA HIS A 67 -5.68 0.38 -19.81
C HIS A 67 -6.80 -0.37 -20.56
N VAL A 68 -7.74 -0.99 -19.84
CA VAL A 68 -8.97 -1.54 -20.45
C VAL A 68 -9.82 -0.40 -21.00
N VAL A 69 -10.02 0.67 -20.23
CA VAL A 69 -10.76 1.86 -20.68
C VAL A 69 -10.04 2.53 -21.85
N PHE A 70 -8.71 2.70 -21.76
CA PHE A 70 -7.88 3.23 -22.85
C PHE A 70 -8.08 2.47 -24.16
N LYS A 71 -7.99 1.14 -24.13
CA LYS A 71 -8.20 0.30 -25.32
C LYS A 71 -9.64 0.37 -25.83
N ASN A 72 -10.63 0.42 -24.93
CA ASN A 72 -12.03 0.57 -25.34
C ASN A 72 -12.27 1.89 -26.08
N ASN A 73 -11.67 2.99 -25.61
CA ASN A 73 -11.75 4.28 -26.28
C ASN A 73 -11.04 4.24 -27.64
N LEU A 74 -9.89 3.56 -27.73
CA LEU A 74 -9.18 3.37 -28.99
C LEU A 74 -10.06 2.65 -30.02
N TYR A 75 -10.66 1.53 -29.64
CA TYR A 75 -11.54 0.78 -30.52
C TYR A 75 -12.78 1.59 -30.90
N GLY A 76 -13.38 2.31 -29.94
CA GLY A 76 -14.49 3.22 -30.23
C GLY A 76 -14.11 4.27 -31.27
N MET A 77 -12.91 4.85 -31.19
CA MET A 77 -12.41 5.82 -32.18
C MET A 77 -12.22 5.22 -33.56
N VAL A 78 -11.66 4.00 -33.66
CA VAL A 78 -11.52 3.28 -34.94
C VAL A 78 -12.87 3.07 -35.63
N PHE A 79 -13.94 2.89 -34.86
CA PHE A 79 -15.31 2.75 -35.40
C PHE A 79 -16.10 4.07 -35.48
N GLY A 80 -15.47 5.22 -35.22
CA GLY A 80 -16.13 6.53 -35.24
C GLY A 80 -17.13 6.78 -34.11
N LEU A 81 -17.07 5.99 -33.02
CA LEU A 81 -17.99 6.05 -31.88
C LEU A 81 -17.50 6.95 -30.74
N ASN A 82 -16.19 7.10 -30.58
CA ASN A 82 -15.57 7.85 -29.47
C ASN A 82 -14.41 8.72 -29.98
N SER A 83 -14.07 9.77 -29.23
CA SER A 83 -12.75 10.42 -29.38
C SER A 83 -11.67 9.62 -28.65
N PHE A 84 -10.43 9.75 -29.12
CA PHE A 84 -9.27 9.16 -28.47
C PHE A 84 -8.16 10.19 -28.33
N ASP A 85 -7.68 10.36 -27.10
CA ASP A 85 -6.60 11.29 -26.78
C ASP A 85 -5.25 10.58 -26.84
N ILE A 86 -4.44 10.96 -27.83
CA ILE A 86 -3.06 10.52 -27.95
C ILE A 86 -2.30 10.91 -26.68
N THR A 87 -1.79 9.90 -25.98
CA THR A 87 -1.13 10.09 -24.69
C THR A 87 0.16 9.29 -24.63
N SER A 88 1.22 9.92 -24.12
CA SER A 88 2.49 9.25 -23.82
C SER A 88 2.31 8.25 -22.68
N HIS A 89 2.93 7.07 -22.79
CA HIS A 89 2.92 6.08 -21.71
C HIS A 89 3.44 6.63 -20.39
N LYS A 90 4.38 7.60 -20.43
CA LYS A 90 4.92 8.24 -19.23
C LYS A 90 3.89 9.10 -18.48
N ASN A 91 2.87 9.60 -19.17
CA ASN A 91 1.89 10.52 -18.60
C ASN A 91 0.66 9.81 -18.02
N CYS A 92 0.44 8.54 -18.33
CA CYS A 92 -0.65 7.77 -17.73
C CYS A 92 -0.34 7.43 -16.26
N ARG A 93 -1.34 6.99 -15.49
CA ARG A 93 -1.18 6.66 -14.06
C ARG A 93 -0.07 5.63 -13.82
N LEU A 94 0.02 4.60 -14.68
CA LEU A 94 1.08 3.59 -14.59
C LEU A 94 2.45 4.19 -14.91
N GLY A 95 2.55 5.06 -15.91
CA GLY A 95 3.77 5.79 -16.24
C GLY A 95 4.26 6.64 -15.09
N LYS A 96 3.39 7.43 -14.46
CA LYS A 96 3.75 8.23 -13.27
C LYS A 96 4.23 7.35 -12.12
N TRP A 97 3.52 6.26 -11.84
CA TRP A 97 3.96 5.29 -10.84
C TRP A 97 5.33 4.68 -11.16
N TYR A 98 5.61 4.42 -12.44
CA TYR A 98 6.90 3.91 -12.90
C TYR A 98 8.00 4.96 -12.78
N TYR A 99 7.84 6.17 -13.32
CA TYR A 99 8.94 7.12 -13.49
C TYR A 99 9.23 7.99 -12.27
N GLU A 100 8.21 8.32 -11.48
CA GLU A 100 8.28 9.32 -10.41
C GLU A 100 7.65 8.85 -9.09
N GLY A 101 6.84 7.80 -9.10
CA GLY A 101 6.08 7.35 -7.92
C GLY A 101 6.63 6.13 -7.20
N ALA A 102 5.75 5.53 -6.39
CA ALA A 102 6.05 4.39 -5.53
C ALA A 102 6.60 3.16 -6.27
N GLY A 103 6.36 3.02 -7.58
CA GLY A 103 6.94 1.97 -8.40
C GLY A 103 8.46 2.06 -8.44
N LYS A 104 8.97 3.26 -8.71
CA LYS A 104 10.41 3.53 -8.72
C LYS A 104 11.06 3.31 -7.37
N GLU A 105 10.47 3.89 -6.33
CA GLU A 105 11.03 3.87 -4.98
C GLU A 105 11.18 2.45 -4.45
N ASN A 106 10.22 1.58 -4.74
CA ASN A 106 10.12 0.28 -4.10
C ASN A 106 10.49 -0.90 -5.01
N PHE A 107 10.38 -0.75 -6.33
CA PHE A 107 10.52 -1.85 -7.27
C PHE A 107 11.61 -1.67 -8.34
N ALA A 108 12.31 -0.53 -8.40
CA ALA A 108 13.34 -0.27 -9.43
C ALA A 108 14.43 -1.36 -9.53
N ASN A 109 14.73 -2.01 -8.40
CA ASN A 109 15.74 -3.06 -8.33
C ASN A 109 15.22 -4.44 -8.80
N THR A 110 13.92 -4.61 -9.00
CA THR A 110 13.32 -5.88 -9.44
C THR A 110 13.35 -6.01 -10.97
N SER A 111 13.53 -7.25 -11.46
CA SER A 111 13.52 -7.53 -12.89
C SER A 111 12.15 -7.31 -13.52
N GLY A 112 11.08 -7.71 -12.83
CA GLY A 112 9.70 -7.57 -13.31
C GLY A 112 9.31 -6.10 -13.55
N TYR A 113 9.72 -5.20 -12.66
CA TYR A 113 9.50 -3.76 -12.86
C TYR A 113 10.22 -3.26 -14.12
N ARG A 114 11.51 -3.57 -14.31
CA ARG A 114 12.25 -3.13 -15.51
C ARG A 114 11.67 -3.69 -16.81
N ALA A 115 11.20 -4.94 -16.77
CA ALA A 115 10.61 -5.59 -17.94
C ALA A 115 9.25 -4.99 -18.34
N LEU A 116 8.50 -4.41 -17.40
CA LEU A 116 7.19 -3.81 -17.66
C LEU A 116 7.26 -2.66 -18.68
N GLU A 117 8.32 -1.85 -18.60
CA GLU A 117 8.41 -0.58 -19.32
C GLU A 117 8.34 -0.73 -20.84
N SER A 118 9.06 -1.69 -21.41
CA SER A 118 9.04 -1.89 -22.87
C SER A 118 7.66 -2.29 -23.38
N HIS A 119 6.97 -3.16 -22.64
CA HIS A 119 5.62 -3.60 -22.98
C HIS A 119 4.61 -2.46 -22.83
N HIS A 120 4.73 -1.66 -21.77
CA HIS A 120 3.87 -0.49 -21.54
C HIS A 120 4.07 0.58 -22.62
N ALA A 121 5.32 0.91 -22.95
CA ALA A 121 5.65 1.84 -24.02
C ALA A 121 5.10 1.39 -25.38
N SER A 122 5.25 0.10 -25.70
CA SER A 122 4.74 -0.47 -26.96
C SER A 122 3.22 -0.32 -27.07
N VAL A 123 2.44 -0.64 -26.03
CA VAL A 123 0.97 -0.50 -26.08
C VAL A 123 0.53 0.93 -26.43
N HIS A 124 1.17 1.95 -25.85
CA HIS A 124 0.85 3.34 -26.16
C HIS A 124 1.34 3.77 -27.55
N ALA A 125 2.54 3.33 -27.96
CA ALA A 125 3.09 3.67 -29.28
C ALA A 125 2.17 3.15 -30.39
N GLU A 126 1.83 1.86 -30.35
CA GLU A 126 0.95 1.23 -31.34
C GLU A 126 -0.45 1.88 -31.37
N ALA A 127 -1.01 2.19 -30.20
CA ALA A 127 -2.29 2.88 -30.11
C ALA A 127 -2.26 4.26 -30.78
N ASN A 128 -1.21 5.05 -30.50
CA ASN A 128 -1.06 6.39 -31.04
C ASN A 128 -0.81 6.37 -32.55
N ASP A 129 -0.07 5.39 -33.06
CA ASP A 129 0.21 5.26 -34.48
C ASP A 129 -1.03 4.79 -35.26
N LEU A 130 -1.82 3.88 -34.69
CA LEU A 130 -3.13 3.52 -35.25
C LEU A 130 -4.06 4.73 -35.39
N VAL A 131 -4.13 5.60 -34.37
CA VAL A 131 -4.97 6.80 -34.41
C VAL A 131 -4.56 7.73 -35.55
N LYS A 132 -3.26 7.96 -35.72
CA LYS A 132 -2.75 8.79 -36.82
C LYS A 132 -3.09 8.20 -38.17
N ALA A 133 -2.88 6.90 -38.36
CA ALA A 133 -3.17 6.22 -39.62
C ALA A 133 -4.66 6.31 -39.99
N VAL A 134 -5.56 6.10 -39.03
CA VAL A 134 -7.02 6.21 -39.24
C VAL A 134 -7.42 7.65 -39.57
N GLN A 135 -6.85 8.64 -38.88
CA GLN A 135 -7.12 10.05 -39.17
C GLN A 135 -6.62 10.48 -40.55
N GLU A 136 -5.45 9.98 -40.98
CA GLU A 136 -4.91 10.24 -42.31
C GLU A 136 -5.77 9.61 -43.41
N ASP A 137 -6.23 8.37 -43.23
CA ASP A 137 -7.07 7.64 -44.20
C ASP A 137 -8.45 8.31 -44.39
N HIS A 138 -9.08 8.77 -43.30
CA HIS A 138 -10.33 9.53 -43.36
C HIS A 138 -10.20 10.89 -44.08
N ILE A 139 -9.02 11.53 -44.06
CA ILE A 139 -8.77 12.78 -44.81
C ILE A 139 -8.68 12.50 -46.32
N THR A 140 -8.18 11.34 -46.73
CA THR A 140 -8.10 10.94 -48.14
C THR A 140 -9.45 10.57 -48.75
N ASP A 141 -10.33 9.92 -47.99
CA ASP A 141 -11.68 9.55 -48.46
C ASP A 141 -12.63 10.76 -48.56
N SER A 142 -12.45 11.80 -47.74
CA SER A 142 -13.28 13.03 -47.77
C SER A 142 -12.91 14.02 -48.89
N LYS A 143 -11.86 13.74 -49.68
CA LYS A 143 -11.39 14.63 -50.77
C LYS A 143 -11.93 14.28 -52.16
N TYR A 144 -12.83 13.31 -52.24
CA TYR A 144 -13.56 12.93 -53.46
C TYR A 144 -15.07 13.01 -53.23
#